data_AF-A0A6S7KCR3-F1
#
_entry.id   AF-A0A6S7KCR3-F1
#
_cell.length_a   1.000
_cell.length_b   1.000
_cell.length_c   1.000
_cell.angle_alpha   90.00
_cell.angle_beta   90.00
_cell.angle_gamma   90.00
#
_symmetry.space_group_name_H-M   'P 1'
#
loop_
_entity.id
_entity.type
_entity.pdbx_description
1 polymer ?
#
loop_
_entity_poly.entity_id
_entity_poly.type
_entity_poly.pdbx_seq_one_letter_code
_entity_poly.pdbx_strand_id
1 'polypeptide(L)'
;MTQKDDLAFTQLLNRVRTASHTDDDIRCIQSRTITPGDENYPSDALHIFAENAPVDEYNIDRLQRIQSPQYVLEALDQFTRHVRKQDIDRVLSKGRSETGGLDTKILIKENARVMLTTNVDISDRLINGQLGTVIKVSVDNVSNKPSIIFVKFDDSNAGVSAIRNSSSSFARENNLVPIKPVLARIKVRPGKPSSPEMQRLQFPVTLAWAYTVHKVQGLTLDNIVVSFDLKKQRYFNYGQVYVALSRAASLNGLHILATLESKHIRANPKVQEEYERLRETSSLHPDITTDLCNIETVSICLLNIRSFKNTVLT
;
A
#
# COMPACT_ATOMS: atom_id res chain seq x y z
N MET A 1 -15.32 -5.64 -8.22
CA MET A 1 -14.50 -6.86 -8.22
C MET A 1 -13.15 -6.53 -8.82
N THR A 2 -12.10 -7.03 -8.20
CA THR A 2 -10.70 -6.75 -8.56
C THR A 2 -10.18 -7.71 -9.62
N GLN A 3 -10.66 -8.97 -9.62
CA GLN A 3 -10.28 -10.04 -10.54
C GLN A 3 -11.42 -10.38 -11.54
N LYS A 4 -12.06 -9.38 -12.14
CA LYS A 4 -13.31 -9.58 -12.92
C LYS A 4 -13.18 -10.56 -14.08
N ASP A 5 -11.99 -10.62 -14.67
CA ASP A 5 -11.76 -11.32 -15.93
C ASP A 5 -11.12 -12.72 -15.72
N ASP A 6 -10.92 -13.14 -14.46
CA ASP A 6 -10.33 -14.43 -14.09
C ASP A 6 -11.20 -15.14 -13.03
N LEU A 7 -12.22 -15.86 -13.51
CA LEU A 7 -13.17 -16.58 -12.66
C LEU A 7 -12.49 -17.69 -11.86
N ALA A 8 -11.56 -18.43 -12.47
CA ALA A 8 -10.85 -19.53 -11.82
C ALA A 8 -10.01 -19.01 -10.65
N PHE A 9 -9.26 -17.93 -10.86
CA PHE A 9 -8.49 -17.29 -9.80
C PHE A 9 -9.39 -16.70 -8.71
N THR A 10 -10.52 -16.10 -9.08
CA THR A 10 -11.50 -15.59 -8.10
C THR A 10 -12.05 -16.70 -7.20
N GLN A 11 -12.39 -17.86 -7.77
CA GLN A 11 -12.87 -19.00 -6.99
C GLN A 11 -11.78 -19.56 -6.06
N LEU A 12 -10.54 -19.65 -6.55
CA LEU A 12 -9.37 -20.02 -5.75
C LEU A 12 -9.18 -19.05 -4.57
N LEU A 13 -9.19 -17.75 -4.82
CA LEU A 13 -9.06 -16.72 -3.77
C LEU A 13 -10.19 -16.80 -2.74
N ASN A 14 -11.42 -17.09 -3.18
CA ASN A 14 -12.56 -17.27 -2.28
C ASN A 14 -12.37 -18.46 -1.33
N ARG A 15 -11.78 -19.58 -1.80
CA ARG A 15 -11.43 -20.72 -0.95
C ARG A 15 -10.29 -20.39 0.02
N VAL A 16 -9.26 -19.71 -0.45
CA VAL A 16 -8.14 -19.23 0.39
C VAL A 16 -8.64 -18.28 1.49
N ARG A 17 -9.63 -17.41 1.18
CA ARG A 17 -10.25 -16.48 2.15
C ARG A 17 -10.85 -17.20 3.35
N THR A 18 -11.49 -18.35 3.13
CA THR A 18 -12.16 -19.15 4.15
C THR A 18 -11.29 -20.29 4.68
N ALA A 19 -10.03 -20.38 4.27
CA ALA A 19 -9.13 -21.50 4.56
C ALA A 19 -9.71 -22.87 4.18
N SER A 20 -10.49 -22.90 3.10
CA SER A 20 -11.05 -24.12 2.49
C SER A 20 -10.39 -24.40 1.14
N HIS A 21 -9.11 -24.03 1.01
CA HIS A 21 -8.29 -24.29 -0.18
C HIS A 21 -8.01 -25.78 -0.33
N THR A 22 -7.85 -26.20 -1.57
CA THR A 22 -7.51 -27.57 -1.96
C THR A 22 -6.02 -27.70 -2.24
N ASP A 23 -5.53 -28.93 -2.37
CA ASP A 23 -4.14 -29.15 -2.83
C ASP A 23 -3.91 -28.65 -4.25
N ASP A 24 -4.95 -28.67 -5.10
CA ASP A 24 -4.90 -28.07 -6.44
C ASP A 24 -4.75 -26.54 -6.39
N ASP A 25 -5.38 -25.87 -5.42
CA ASP A 25 -5.19 -24.43 -5.23
C ASP A 25 -3.76 -24.10 -4.84
N ILE A 26 -3.16 -24.89 -3.93
CA ILE A 26 -1.76 -24.72 -3.54
C ILE A 26 -0.85 -24.96 -4.74
N ARG A 27 -1.06 -26.04 -5.50
CA ARG A 27 -0.30 -26.33 -6.74
C ARG A 27 -0.43 -25.21 -7.77
N CYS A 28 -1.63 -24.68 -7.95
CA CYS A 28 -1.90 -23.57 -8.86
C CYS A 28 -1.12 -22.31 -8.45
N ILE A 29 -1.13 -21.93 -7.17
CA ILE A 29 -0.34 -20.78 -6.69
C ILE A 29 1.16 -21.06 -6.82
N GLN A 30 1.61 -22.26 -6.43
CA GLN A 30 3.01 -22.69 -6.53
C GLN A 30 3.54 -22.77 -7.97
N SER A 31 2.66 -22.96 -8.96
CA SER A 31 3.06 -22.90 -10.38
C SER A 31 3.56 -21.52 -10.81
N ARG A 32 3.38 -20.50 -9.96
CA ARG A 32 3.83 -19.12 -10.17
C ARG A 32 5.14 -18.79 -9.46
N THR A 33 5.82 -19.80 -8.91
CA THR A 33 7.10 -19.62 -8.24
C THR A 33 8.16 -19.14 -9.22
N ILE A 34 8.90 -18.11 -8.81
CA ILE A 34 10.02 -17.52 -9.54
C ILE A 34 11.29 -17.65 -8.71
N THR A 35 12.46 -17.68 -9.36
CA THR A 35 13.74 -17.72 -8.65
C THR A 35 14.43 -16.36 -8.76
N PRO A 36 14.90 -15.76 -7.65
CA PRO A 36 15.74 -14.56 -7.72
C PRO A 36 16.97 -14.80 -8.60
N GLY A 37 17.14 -13.95 -9.62
CA GLY A 37 18.25 -14.04 -10.58
C GLY A 37 17.87 -14.63 -11.93
N ASP A 38 16.65 -15.15 -12.11
CA ASP A 38 16.16 -15.54 -13.43
C ASP A 38 16.13 -14.34 -14.39
N GLU A 39 16.36 -14.57 -15.68
CA GLU A 39 16.39 -13.51 -16.70
C GLU A 39 15.06 -12.73 -16.77
N ASN A 40 13.94 -13.44 -16.59
CA ASN A 40 12.59 -12.86 -16.58
C ASN A 40 12.09 -12.52 -15.17
N TYR A 41 13.00 -12.33 -14.20
CA TYR A 41 12.60 -11.94 -12.85
C TYR A 41 11.89 -10.58 -12.86
N PRO A 42 10.65 -10.47 -12.34
CA PRO A 42 9.86 -9.24 -12.37
C PRO A 42 10.38 -8.22 -11.35
N SER A 43 11.56 -7.65 -11.60
CA SER A 43 12.21 -6.69 -10.70
C SER A 43 11.42 -5.39 -10.55
N ASP A 44 10.61 -5.02 -11.53
CA ASP A 44 9.86 -3.77 -11.49
C ASP A 44 8.47 -3.92 -10.84
N ALA A 45 8.02 -5.16 -10.63
CA ALA A 45 6.83 -5.46 -9.87
C ALA A 45 7.03 -5.15 -8.38
N LEU A 46 5.94 -4.85 -7.68
CA LEU A 46 5.99 -4.60 -6.25
C LEU A 46 6.19 -5.90 -5.48
N HIS A 47 7.22 -5.96 -4.63
CA HIS A 47 7.48 -7.09 -3.75
C HIS A 47 6.72 -6.96 -2.42
N ILE A 48 5.97 -7.98 -2.06
CA ILE A 48 5.12 -8.00 -0.89
C ILE A 48 5.63 -9.04 0.10
N PHE A 49 5.87 -8.60 1.33
CA PHE A 49 6.37 -9.45 2.43
C PHE A 49 5.44 -9.38 3.64
N ALA A 50 5.51 -10.37 4.54
CA ALA A 50 4.74 -10.33 5.79
C ALA A 50 5.31 -9.37 6.84
N GLU A 51 6.63 -9.15 6.82
CA GLU A 51 7.40 -8.50 7.88
C GLU A 51 8.13 -7.25 7.37
N ASN A 52 8.38 -6.27 8.24
CA ASN A 52 9.08 -5.04 7.85
C ASN A 52 10.57 -5.28 7.55
N ALA A 53 11.25 -6.16 8.29
CA ALA A 53 12.69 -6.40 8.09
C ALA A 53 13.06 -6.79 6.64
N PRO A 54 12.44 -7.81 6.00
CA PRO A 54 12.73 -8.13 4.60
C PRO A 54 12.30 -7.02 3.62
N VAL A 55 11.28 -6.22 3.96
CA VAL A 55 10.90 -5.03 3.16
C VAL A 55 12.01 -4.00 3.17
N ASP A 56 12.54 -3.68 4.35
CA ASP A 56 13.59 -2.69 4.52
C ASP A 56 14.89 -3.16 3.84
N GLU A 57 15.27 -4.43 4.04
CA GLU A 57 16.42 -5.03 3.37
C GLU A 57 16.31 -4.96 1.84
N TYR A 58 15.17 -5.37 1.28
CA TYR A 58 14.96 -5.35 -0.17
C TYR A 58 14.98 -3.93 -0.74
N ASN A 59 14.31 -2.98 -0.07
CA ASN A 59 14.33 -1.58 -0.49
C ASN A 59 15.73 -0.96 -0.42
N ILE A 60 16.53 -1.29 0.61
CA ILE A 60 17.91 -0.82 0.76
C ILE A 60 18.80 -1.41 -0.33
N ASP A 61 18.73 -2.72 -0.57
CA ASP A 61 19.48 -3.38 -1.65
C ASP A 61 19.18 -2.74 -3.02
N ARG A 62 17.89 -2.50 -3.32
CA ARG A 62 17.48 -1.83 -4.57
C ARG A 62 17.98 -0.40 -4.66
N LEU A 63 17.95 0.36 -3.58
CA LEU A 63 18.51 1.71 -3.55
C LEU A 63 20.04 1.69 -3.76
N GLN A 64 20.76 0.72 -3.18
CA GLN A 64 22.21 0.62 -3.31
C GLN A 64 22.65 0.36 -4.74
N ARG A 65 21.87 -0.42 -5.51
CA ARG A 65 22.14 -0.73 -6.93
C ARG A 65 22.00 0.48 -7.87
N ILE A 66 21.34 1.56 -7.44
CA ILE A 66 21.23 2.79 -8.23
C ILE A 66 22.56 3.55 -8.20
N GLN A 67 23.06 3.93 -9.38
CA GLN A 67 24.36 4.60 -9.54
C GLN A 67 24.35 6.09 -9.20
N SER A 68 23.18 6.75 -9.20
CA SER A 68 23.08 8.19 -8.92
C SER A 68 23.49 8.54 -7.48
N PRO A 69 23.87 9.80 -7.21
CA PRO A 69 24.18 10.28 -5.86
C PRO A 69 23.05 10.00 -4.87
N GLN A 70 23.43 9.62 -3.65
CA GLN A 70 22.50 9.42 -2.54
C GLN A 70 22.27 10.72 -1.78
N TYR A 71 21.01 11.06 -1.60
CA TYR A 71 20.56 12.16 -0.75
C TYR A 71 20.05 11.60 0.58
N VAL A 72 20.31 12.35 1.66
CA VAL A 72 19.82 12.05 2.99
C VAL A 72 18.79 13.11 3.37
N LEU A 73 17.54 12.69 3.56
CA LEU A 73 16.44 13.55 3.98
C LEU A 73 16.26 13.40 5.49
N GLU A 74 16.85 14.32 6.27
CA GLU A 74 16.68 14.35 7.73
C GLU A 74 15.46 15.17 8.11
N ALA A 75 14.64 14.63 9.00
CA ALA A 75 13.48 15.33 9.53
C ALA A 75 13.92 16.52 10.41
N LEU A 76 13.16 17.61 10.35
CA LEU A 76 13.29 18.71 11.30
C LEU A 76 12.21 18.56 12.38
N ASP A 77 12.64 18.21 13.59
CA ASP A 77 11.77 18.08 14.76
C ASP A 77 11.83 19.34 15.62
N GLN A 78 10.66 19.87 15.97
CA GLN A 78 10.49 21.03 16.84
C GLN A 78 9.62 20.64 18.04
N PHE A 79 10.08 20.98 19.24
CA PHE A 79 9.40 20.64 20.49
C PHE A 79 8.83 21.89 21.14
N THR A 80 7.63 21.78 21.74
CA THR A 80 7.09 22.84 22.58
C THR A 80 8.00 23.10 23.78
N ARG A 81 7.98 24.32 24.32
CA ARG A 81 8.71 24.66 25.56
C ARG A 81 8.26 23.72 26.69
N HIS A 82 9.22 23.23 27.50
CA HIS A 82 9.02 22.34 28.67
C HIS A 82 8.81 20.84 28.40
N VAL A 83 9.21 20.30 27.24
CA VAL A 83 9.28 18.83 27.05
C VAL A 83 10.57 18.30 27.67
N ARG A 84 10.47 17.27 28.53
CA ARG A 84 11.65 16.64 29.15
C ARG A 84 12.45 15.86 28.09
N LYS A 85 13.78 15.87 28.20
CA LYS A 85 14.67 15.15 27.26
C LYS A 85 14.30 13.66 27.10
N GLN A 86 13.95 12.97 28.19
CA GLN A 86 13.49 11.57 28.13
C GLN A 86 12.23 11.38 27.27
N ASP A 87 11.30 12.34 27.32
CA ASP A 87 10.09 12.30 26.51
C ASP A 87 10.43 12.55 25.01
N ILE A 88 11.43 13.40 24.73
CA ILE A 88 11.97 13.63 23.38
C ILE A 88 12.62 12.35 22.82
N ASP A 89 13.57 11.77 23.55
CA ASP A 89 14.30 10.56 23.16
C ASP A 89 13.34 9.39 22.93
N ARG A 90 12.29 9.30 23.74
CA ARG A 90 11.23 8.31 23.57
C ARG A 90 10.46 8.51 22.27
N VAL A 91 10.17 9.73 21.84
CA VAL A 91 9.44 9.94 20.58
C VAL A 91 10.37 9.77 19.37
N LEU A 92 11.62 10.21 19.47
CA LEU A 92 12.61 10.04 18.39
C LEU A 92 12.97 8.58 18.12
N SER A 93 12.85 7.71 19.13
CA SER A 93 13.05 6.25 18.97
C SER A 93 11.84 5.51 18.39
N LYS A 94 10.70 6.17 18.21
CA LYS A 94 9.51 5.55 17.62
C LYS A 94 9.59 5.44 16.10
N GLY A 95 8.92 4.41 15.56
CA GLY A 95 8.78 4.21 14.13
C GLY A 95 7.70 5.09 13.49
N ARG A 96 7.68 5.11 12.15
CA ARG A 96 6.78 5.92 11.30
C ARG A 96 5.31 5.95 11.75
N SER A 97 4.77 4.81 12.15
CA SER A 97 3.36 4.65 12.55
C SER A 97 2.98 5.49 13.77
N GLU A 98 3.96 5.84 14.60
CA GLU A 98 3.74 6.64 15.80
C GLU A 98 4.27 8.09 15.66
N THR A 99 4.90 8.40 14.53
CA THR A 99 5.46 9.72 14.22
C THR A 99 4.70 10.39 13.07
N GLY A 100 3.37 10.25 13.06
CA GLY A 100 2.49 10.94 12.11
C GLY A 100 2.68 10.51 10.66
N GLY A 101 3.22 9.30 10.41
CA GLY A 101 3.47 8.83 9.05
C GLY A 101 4.79 9.31 8.43
N LEU A 102 5.63 10.02 9.20
CA LEU A 102 6.89 10.61 8.72
C LEU A 102 8.12 10.00 9.39
N ASP A 103 9.07 9.54 8.57
CA ASP A 103 10.34 8.97 9.04
C ASP A 103 11.30 10.04 9.55
N THR A 104 12.15 9.68 10.52
CA THR A 104 13.21 10.56 11.01
C THR A 104 14.29 10.78 9.94
N LYS A 105 14.57 9.75 9.12
CA LYS A 105 15.60 9.78 8.08
C LYS A 105 15.14 8.95 6.88
N ILE A 106 15.25 9.51 5.68
CA ILE A 106 14.96 8.81 4.43
C ILE A 106 16.22 8.87 3.56
N LEU A 107 16.67 7.72 3.09
CA LEU A 107 17.70 7.63 2.06
C LEU A 107 17.03 7.58 0.70
N ILE A 108 17.46 8.42 -0.24
CA ILE A 108 16.83 8.52 -1.55
C ILE A 108 17.87 8.78 -2.63
N LYS A 109 17.58 8.33 -3.84
CA LYS A 109 18.39 8.53 -5.05
C LYS A 109 17.45 8.92 -6.19
N GLU A 110 17.98 9.56 -7.22
CA GLU A 110 17.24 9.70 -8.48
C GLU A 110 17.03 8.30 -9.08
N ASN A 111 15.90 8.07 -9.73
CA ASN A 111 15.35 6.76 -10.14
C ASN A 111 14.89 5.85 -8.99
N ALA A 112 14.85 6.34 -7.73
CA ALA A 112 14.26 5.56 -6.64
C ALA A 112 12.74 5.41 -6.81
N ARG A 113 12.21 4.20 -6.59
CA ARG A 113 10.76 3.99 -6.47
C ARG A 113 10.30 4.44 -5.10
N VAL A 114 9.25 5.24 -5.07
CA VAL A 114 8.71 5.84 -3.86
C VAL A 114 7.19 5.74 -3.81
N MET A 115 6.64 5.83 -2.61
CA MET A 115 5.22 5.90 -2.36
C MET A 115 4.91 7.06 -1.42
N LEU A 116 3.78 7.75 -1.65
CA LEU A 116 3.28 8.72 -0.70
C LEU A 116 2.83 8.03 0.60
N THR A 117 3.24 8.56 1.74
CA THR A 117 2.90 8.02 3.07
C THR A 117 1.73 8.71 3.73
N THR A 118 1.31 9.88 3.22
CA THR A 118 0.20 10.67 3.74
C THR A 118 -0.59 11.31 2.60
N ASN A 119 -1.81 11.77 2.91
CA ASN A 119 -2.61 12.53 1.95
C ASN A 119 -2.05 13.96 1.87
N VAL A 120 -1.48 14.32 0.71
CA VAL A 120 -0.94 15.65 0.44
C VAL A 120 -2.03 16.55 -0.15
N ASP A 121 -2.71 16.06 -1.19
CA ASP A 121 -3.86 16.72 -1.82
C ASP A 121 -4.80 15.65 -2.38
N ILE A 122 -5.95 15.46 -1.73
CA ILE A 122 -6.93 14.46 -2.14
C ILE A 122 -7.58 14.85 -3.47
N SER A 123 -7.82 16.14 -3.69
CA SER A 123 -8.48 16.64 -4.90
C SER A 123 -7.61 16.45 -6.15
N ASP A 124 -6.30 16.55 -5.97
CA ASP A 124 -5.29 16.34 -7.02
C ASP A 124 -4.73 14.90 -7.02
N ARG A 125 -5.42 13.96 -6.35
CA ARG A 125 -5.07 12.53 -6.27
C ARG A 125 -3.67 12.22 -5.71
N LEU A 126 -3.10 13.14 -4.93
CA LEU A 126 -1.87 12.95 -4.17
C LEU A 126 -2.22 12.38 -2.80
N ILE A 127 -2.65 11.12 -2.80
CA ILE A 127 -3.13 10.39 -1.63
C ILE A 127 -2.09 9.37 -1.15
N ASN A 128 -2.20 8.97 0.12
CA ASN A 128 -1.40 7.89 0.70
C ASN A 128 -1.54 6.61 -0.13
N GLY A 129 -0.42 5.98 -0.44
CA GLY A 129 -0.37 4.78 -1.28
C GLY A 129 -0.01 5.03 -2.74
N GLN A 130 0.05 6.30 -3.18
CA GLN A 130 0.39 6.59 -4.58
C GLN A 130 1.85 6.27 -4.88
N LEU A 131 2.08 5.39 -5.86
CA LEU A 131 3.41 4.95 -6.30
C LEU A 131 3.97 5.84 -7.40
N GLY A 132 5.28 6.06 -7.37
CA GLY A 132 5.98 6.84 -8.39
C GLY A 132 7.49 6.64 -8.35
N THR A 133 8.16 7.31 -9.27
CA THR A 133 9.61 7.27 -9.45
C THR A 133 10.20 8.66 -9.28
N VAL A 134 11.23 8.78 -8.45
CA VAL A 134 11.96 10.04 -8.28
C VAL A 134 12.74 10.32 -9.55
N ILE A 135 12.49 11.46 -10.19
CA ILE A 135 13.22 11.87 -11.39
C ILE A 135 14.33 12.86 -11.05
N LYS A 136 14.11 13.74 -10.07
CA LYS A 136 15.10 14.74 -9.67
C LYS A 136 14.97 15.14 -8.22
N VAL A 137 16.09 15.37 -7.55
CA VAL A 137 16.12 15.97 -6.21
C VAL A 137 16.73 17.37 -6.29
N SER A 138 15.92 18.38 -5.98
CA SER A 138 16.39 19.77 -5.89
C SER A 138 16.99 20.03 -4.52
N VAL A 139 18.19 20.60 -4.50
CA VAL A 139 18.87 21.06 -3.29
C VAL A 139 18.71 22.57 -3.19
N ASP A 140 18.41 23.07 -1.99
CA ASP A 140 18.37 24.49 -1.71
C ASP A 140 19.80 25.08 -1.65
N ASN A 141 20.04 26.18 -2.36
CA ASN A 141 21.37 26.75 -2.53
C ASN A 141 21.94 27.34 -1.22
N VAL A 142 21.09 27.71 -0.26
CA VAL A 142 21.52 28.37 0.99
C VAL A 142 21.83 27.33 2.05
N SER A 143 20.91 26.40 2.28
CA SER A 143 21.03 25.36 3.29
C SER A 143 21.83 24.14 2.83
N ASN A 144 22.05 24.00 1.52
CA ASN A 144 22.62 22.82 0.89
C ASN A 144 21.87 21.52 1.24
N LYS A 145 20.56 21.62 1.50
CA LYS A 145 19.68 20.50 1.85
C LYS A 145 18.64 20.25 0.76
N PRO A 146 18.23 18.98 0.55
CA PRO A 146 17.11 18.67 -0.35
C PRO A 146 15.84 19.43 0.05
N SER A 147 15.22 20.12 -0.90
CA SER A 147 14.06 20.99 -0.67
C SER A 147 12.83 20.55 -1.44
N ILE A 148 13.00 19.96 -2.64
CA ILE A 148 11.92 19.47 -3.49
C ILE A 148 12.36 18.15 -4.13
N ILE A 149 11.46 17.15 -4.13
CA ILE A 149 11.62 15.91 -4.88
C ILE A 149 10.63 15.93 -6.03
N PHE A 150 11.10 15.81 -7.26
CA PHE A 150 10.25 15.71 -8.44
C PHE A 150 9.95 14.24 -8.71
N VAL A 151 8.67 13.86 -8.58
CA VAL A 151 8.21 12.48 -8.71
C VAL A 151 7.33 12.35 -9.95
N LYS A 152 7.59 11.32 -10.74
CA LYS A 152 6.68 10.83 -11.78
C LYS A 152 5.80 9.75 -11.15
N PHE A 153 4.53 10.05 -10.87
CA PHE A 153 3.59 9.06 -10.36
C PHE A 153 3.11 8.13 -11.47
N ASP A 154 2.78 6.89 -11.09
CA ASP A 154 2.27 5.86 -12.00
C ASP A 154 0.85 6.21 -12.49
N ASP A 155 0.02 6.82 -11.64
CA ASP A 155 -1.23 7.43 -12.06
C ASP A 155 -0.95 8.74 -12.79
N SER A 156 -1.21 8.74 -14.10
CA SER A 156 -1.03 9.91 -14.97
C SER A 156 -1.89 11.11 -14.57
N ASN A 157 -2.93 10.91 -13.76
CA ASN A 157 -3.83 11.96 -13.27
C ASN A 157 -3.41 12.51 -11.91
N ALA A 158 -2.36 11.99 -11.29
CA ALA A 158 -1.91 12.42 -9.98
C ALA A 158 -1.07 13.69 -10.06
N GLY A 159 -1.43 14.70 -9.29
CA GLY A 159 -0.69 15.95 -9.17
C GLY A 159 -0.79 16.87 -10.38
N VAL A 160 -1.82 16.76 -11.22
CA VAL A 160 -1.97 17.57 -12.45
C VAL A 160 -2.01 19.06 -12.12
N SER A 161 -2.74 19.44 -11.06
CA SER A 161 -2.82 20.83 -10.60
C SER A 161 -1.49 21.27 -10.00
N ALA A 162 -0.83 20.41 -9.22
CA ALA A 162 0.49 20.66 -8.64
C ALA A 162 1.57 20.87 -9.71
N ILE A 163 1.52 20.12 -10.82
CA ILE A 163 2.40 20.30 -11.98
C ILE A 163 2.13 21.66 -12.63
N ARG A 164 0.86 21.94 -12.99
CA ARG A 164 0.46 23.17 -13.69
C ARG A 164 0.84 24.44 -12.91
N ASN A 165 0.66 24.40 -11.59
CA ASN A 165 0.94 25.53 -10.69
C ASN A 165 2.40 25.58 -10.22
N SER A 166 3.26 24.67 -10.69
CA SER A 166 4.66 24.61 -10.31
C SER A 166 5.45 25.79 -10.88
N SER A 167 6.27 26.45 -10.06
CA SER A 167 7.21 27.48 -10.50
C SER A 167 8.35 26.92 -11.37
N SER A 168 8.59 25.60 -11.31
CA SER A 168 9.63 24.93 -12.10
C SER A 168 9.13 24.65 -13.52
N SER A 169 9.79 25.21 -14.53
CA SER A 169 9.55 24.83 -15.95
C SER A 169 9.87 23.35 -16.18
N PHE A 170 10.96 22.86 -15.60
CA PHE A 170 11.37 21.46 -15.67
C PHE A 170 10.25 20.50 -15.21
N ALA A 171 9.54 20.84 -14.14
CA ALA A 171 8.42 20.02 -13.64
C ALA A 171 7.26 19.97 -14.64
N ARG A 172 6.93 21.11 -15.25
CA ARG A 172 5.84 21.24 -16.23
C ARG A 172 6.16 20.51 -17.52
N GLU A 173 7.36 20.70 -18.06
CA GLU A 173 7.82 20.09 -19.31
C GLU A 173 7.91 18.55 -19.22
N ASN A 174 8.26 18.02 -18.05
CA ASN A 174 8.44 16.58 -17.85
C ASN A 174 7.26 15.90 -17.14
N ASN A 175 6.17 16.63 -16.86
CA ASN A 175 5.00 16.14 -16.14
C ASN A 175 5.37 15.49 -14.79
N LEU A 176 6.10 16.23 -13.95
CA LEU A 176 6.63 15.78 -12.66
C LEU A 176 6.00 16.54 -11.51
N VAL A 177 5.51 15.82 -10.51
CA VAL A 177 4.89 16.41 -9.33
C VAL A 177 5.97 16.87 -8.34
N PRO A 178 6.02 18.15 -7.95
CA PRO A 178 6.94 18.62 -6.92
C PRO A 178 6.44 18.24 -5.52
N ILE A 179 7.14 17.32 -4.86
CA ILE A 179 6.87 16.93 -3.47
C ILE A 179 7.77 17.72 -2.53
N LYS A 180 7.15 18.40 -1.57
CA LYS A 180 7.81 19.20 -0.53
C LYS A 180 7.64 18.55 0.85
N PRO A 181 8.46 18.90 1.85
CA PRO A 181 8.24 18.49 3.22
C PRO A 181 6.86 18.93 3.73
N VAL A 182 6.19 18.04 4.47
CA VAL A 182 4.92 18.30 5.15
C VAL A 182 5.12 18.32 6.66
N LEU A 183 4.29 19.08 7.36
CA LEU A 183 4.33 19.21 8.81
C LEU A 183 3.35 18.23 9.46
N ALA A 184 3.84 17.32 10.29
CA ALA A 184 3.01 16.48 11.15
C ALA A 184 3.09 16.95 12.61
N ARG A 185 1.95 17.00 13.29
CA ARG A 185 1.86 17.23 14.75
C ARG A 185 1.74 15.88 15.46
N ILE A 186 2.63 15.64 16.41
CA ILE A 186 2.76 14.35 17.09
C ILE A 186 2.64 14.59 18.59
N LYS A 187 1.66 13.92 19.23
CA LYS A 187 1.51 13.95 20.68
C LYS A 187 2.61 13.11 21.32
N VAL A 188 3.39 13.74 22.19
CA VAL A 188 4.50 13.09 22.91
C VAL A 188 3.98 11.94 23.80
N ARG A 189 2.80 12.11 24.39
CA ARG A 189 2.11 11.14 25.24
C ARG A 189 0.70 10.88 24.67
N PRO A 190 0.55 9.93 23.74
CA PRO A 190 -0.74 9.57 23.17
C PRO A 190 -1.76 9.22 24.27
N GLY A 191 -3.02 9.63 24.10
CA GLY A 191 -4.10 9.38 25.05
C GLY A 191 -4.19 10.32 26.25
N LYS A 192 -3.27 11.29 26.41
CA LYS A 192 -3.38 12.33 27.45
C LYS A 192 -3.88 13.66 26.86
N PRO A 193 -4.93 14.31 27.43
CA PRO A 193 -5.49 15.57 26.92
C PRO A 193 -4.44 16.69 26.85
N SER A 194 -3.65 16.85 27.91
CA SER A 194 -2.59 17.87 28.03
C SER A 194 -1.21 17.34 27.64
N SER A 195 -1.15 16.38 26.71
CA SER A 195 0.14 15.93 26.19
C SER A 195 0.81 17.09 25.45
N PRO A 196 2.09 17.39 25.71
CA PRO A 196 2.84 18.26 24.83
C PRO A 196 2.86 17.66 23.41
N GLU A 197 2.97 18.54 22.42
CA GLU A 197 3.06 18.19 21.01
C GLU A 197 4.47 18.49 20.50
N MET A 198 4.94 17.66 19.59
CA MET A 198 6.09 17.99 18.75
C MET A 198 5.63 18.14 17.30
N GLN A 199 6.36 18.92 16.54
CA GLN A 199 6.13 19.08 15.11
C GLN A 199 7.30 18.45 14.35
N ARG A 200 6.99 17.66 13.34
CA ARG A 200 7.97 17.04 12.44
C ARG A 200 7.75 17.57 11.04
N LEU A 201 8.79 18.13 10.43
CA LEU A 201 8.80 18.51 9.02
C LEU A 201 9.65 17.51 8.24
N GLN A 202 9.04 16.79 7.29
CA GLN A 202 9.70 15.75 6.48
C GLN A 202 8.93 15.50 5.17
N PHE A 203 9.61 15.01 4.14
CA PHE A 203 8.96 14.56 2.90
C PHE A 203 7.98 13.39 3.16
N PRO A 204 6.75 13.44 2.63
CA PRO A 204 5.74 12.40 2.83
C PRO A 204 5.96 11.20 1.89
N VAL A 205 7.19 10.70 1.78
CA VAL A 205 7.54 9.60 0.87
C VAL A 205 8.32 8.50 1.58
N THR A 206 8.31 7.31 1.01
CA THR A 206 9.16 6.19 1.43
C THR A 206 9.53 5.34 0.23
N LEU A 207 10.60 4.54 0.32
CA LEU A 207 10.99 3.61 -0.72
C LEU A 207 9.89 2.57 -0.97
N ALA A 208 9.74 2.15 -2.22
CA ALA A 208 8.55 1.46 -2.69
C ALA A 208 8.80 0.31 -3.69
N TRP A 209 9.98 -0.32 -3.64
CA TRP A 209 10.18 -1.60 -4.34
C TRP A 209 9.54 -2.76 -3.58
N ALA A 210 9.49 -2.65 -2.26
CA ALA A 210 8.83 -3.61 -1.40
C ALA A 210 7.89 -2.96 -0.37
N TYR A 211 6.84 -3.69 0.00
CA TYR A 211 5.93 -3.35 1.10
C TYR A 211 5.47 -4.55 1.90
N THR A 212 4.96 -4.28 3.11
CA THR A 212 4.27 -5.31 3.87
C THR A 212 2.86 -5.54 3.35
N VAL A 213 2.34 -6.76 3.52
CA VAL A 213 0.94 -7.13 3.20
C VAL A 213 -0.06 -6.11 3.74
N HIS A 214 0.17 -5.62 4.97
CA HIS A 214 -0.70 -4.63 5.61
C HIS A 214 -0.73 -3.28 4.88
N LYS A 215 0.37 -2.88 4.23
CA LYS A 215 0.49 -1.58 3.55
C LYS A 215 -0.09 -1.59 2.14
N VAL A 216 -0.16 -2.76 1.50
CA VAL A 216 -0.76 -2.90 0.17
C VAL A 216 -2.26 -3.20 0.22
N GLN A 217 -2.85 -3.36 1.41
CA GLN A 217 -4.26 -3.65 1.56
C GLN A 217 -5.13 -2.53 0.92
N GLY A 218 -6.00 -2.92 0.00
CA GLY A 218 -6.86 -1.99 -0.75
C GLY A 218 -6.34 -1.61 -2.14
N LEU A 219 -5.05 -1.84 -2.42
CA LEU A 219 -4.45 -1.66 -3.74
C LEU A 219 -4.83 -2.80 -4.69
N THR A 220 -4.90 -2.51 -5.97
CA THR A 220 -5.01 -3.48 -7.07
C THR A 220 -3.79 -3.29 -7.95
N LEU A 221 -3.06 -4.36 -8.23
CA LEU A 221 -1.79 -4.32 -8.92
C LEU A 221 -1.78 -5.36 -10.05
N ASP A 222 -1.32 -4.94 -11.22
CA ASP A 222 -1.29 -5.81 -12.41
C ASP A 222 -0.22 -6.88 -12.31
N ASN A 223 0.96 -6.54 -11.75
CA ASN A 223 2.06 -7.47 -11.53
C ASN A 223 2.60 -7.30 -10.11
N ILE A 224 2.69 -8.40 -9.35
CA ILE A 224 3.20 -8.43 -7.98
C ILE A 224 4.06 -9.65 -7.72
N VAL A 225 4.98 -9.50 -6.78
CA VAL A 225 5.73 -10.62 -6.22
C VAL A 225 5.33 -10.79 -4.76
N VAL A 226 4.83 -11.95 -4.38
CA VAL A 226 4.48 -12.26 -2.98
C VAL A 226 5.50 -13.23 -2.42
N SER A 227 6.18 -12.84 -1.35
CA SER A 227 7.09 -13.71 -0.62
C SER A 227 6.38 -14.44 0.52
N PHE A 228 6.54 -15.76 0.55
CA PHE A 228 6.10 -16.61 1.65
C PHE A 228 7.22 -16.91 2.66
N ASP A 229 8.39 -16.31 2.51
CA ASP A 229 9.47 -16.43 3.48
C ASP A 229 9.18 -15.59 4.73
N LEU A 230 9.33 -16.21 5.91
CA LEU A 230 9.12 -15.59 7.21
C LEU A 230 10.42 -15.66 8.01
N LYS A 231 10.97 -14.50 8.40
CA LYS A 231 12.22 -14.45 9.14
C LYS A 231 12.01 -14.52 10.65
N LYS A 232 11.04 -13.75 11.17
CA LYS A 232 10.80 -13.61 12.61
C LYS A 232 9.61 -14.43 13.10
N GLN A 233 8.56 -14.52 12.30
CA GLN A 233 7.32 -15.19 12.65
C GLN A 233 7.37 -16.64 12.19
N ARG A 234 6.71 -17.54 12.94
CA ARG A 234 6.57 -18.95 12.52
C ARG A 234 5.42 -19.18 11.55
N TYR A 235 4.43 -18.28 11.57
CA TYR A 235 3.20 -18.40 10.78
C TYR A 235 2.71 -17.02 10.37
N PHE A 236 2.03 -16.95 9.23
CA PHE A 236 1.27 -15.78 8.82
C PHE A 236 0.09 -15.53 9.77
N ASN A 237 -0.29 -14.27 9.92
CA ASN A 237 -1.53 -13.90 10.61
C ASN A 237 -2.76 -14.39 9.83
N TYR A 238 -3.88 -14.60 10.53
CA TYR A 238 -5.13 -15.01 9.91
C TYR A 238 -5.54 -14.07 8.77
N GLY A 239 -5.85 -14.64 7.60
CA GLY A 239 -6.24 -13.92 6.40
C GLY A 239 -5.10 -13.17 5.68
N GLN A 240 -3.87 -13.12 6.22
CA GLN A 240 -2.78 -12.34 5.63
C GLN A 240 -2.37 -12.87 4.25
N VAL A 241 -2.31 -14.18 4.06
CA VAL A 241 -2.03 -14.80 2.75
C VAL A 241 -3.10 -14.41 1.72
N TYR A 242 -4.37 -14.47 2.10
CA TYR A 242 -5.47 -14.02 1.25
C TYR A 242 -5.34 -12.53 0.88
N VAL A 243 -5.00 -11.67 1.84
CA VAL A 243 -4.80 -10.23 1.57
C VAL A 243 -3.69 -10.01 0.55
N ALA A 244 -2.56 -10.71 0.68
CA ALA A 244 -1.43 -10.61 -0.24
C ALA A 244 -1.80 -11.07 -1.66
N LEU A 245 -2.36 -12.28 -1.80
CA LEU A 245 -2.72 -12.87 -3.08
C LEU A 245 -3.82 -12.07 -3.81
N SER A 246 -4.81 -11.58 -3.07
CA SER A 246 -5.92 -10.78 -3.63
C SER A 246 -5.52 -9.39 -4.13
N ARG A 247 -4.24 -9.00 -4.00
CA ARG A 247 -3.73 -7.75 -4.60
C ARG A 247 -3.51 -7.89 -6.11
N ALA A 248 -3.22 -9.09 -6.59
CA ALA A 248 -3.04 -9.36 -8.01
C ALA A 248 -4.38 -9.24 -8.75
N ALA A 249 -4.37 -8.55 -9.89
CA ALA A 249 -5.54 -8.43 -10.76
C ALA A 249 -5.87 -9.74 -11.49
N SER A 250 -4.88 -10.58 -11.77
CA SER A 250 -5.02 -11.87 -12.43
C SER A 250 -4.00 -12.88 -11.89
N LEU A 251 -4.21 -14.18 -12.15
CA LEU A 251 -3.20 -15.18 -11.82
C LEU A 251 -1.89 -14.95 -12.60
N ASN A 252 -1.96 -14.41 -13.82
CA ASN A 252 -0.81 -14.03 -14.69
C ASN A 252 0.07 -12.96 -14.08
N GLY A 253 -0.52 -12.02 -13.37
CA GLY A 253 0.20 -10.99 -12.64
C GLY A 253 0.79 -11.42 -11.30
N LEU A 254 0.53 -12.64 -10.85
CA LEU A 254 1.01 -13.13 -9.55
C LEU A 254 2.30 -13.92 -9.73
N HIS A 255 3.33 -13.53 -8.99
CA HIS A 255 4.58 -14.28 -8.86
C HIS A 255 4.87 -14.59 -7.40
N ILE A 256 5.44 -15.77 -7.14
CA ILE A 256 5.66 -16.27 -5.79
C ILE A 256 7.14 -16.46 -5.50
N LEU A 257 7.57 -16.03 -4.31
CA LEU A 257 8.86 -16.39 -3.72
C LEU A 257 8.64 -17.30 -2.52
N ALA A 258 9.52 -18.28 -2.38
CA ALA A 258 9.48 -19.31 -1.34
C ALA A 258 8.23 -20.22 -1.39
N THR A 259 8.29 -21.32 -0.66
CA THR A 259 7.27 -22.38 -0.69
C THR A 259 6.03 -21.96 0.10
N LEU A 260 4.88 -21.91 -0.57
CA LEU A 260 3.57 -21.91 0.07
C LEU A 260 3.17 -23.32 0.49
N GLU A 261 2.88 -23.50 1.78
CA GLU A 261 2.32 -24.72 2.34
C GLU A 261 0.90 -24.48 2.84
N SER A 262 0.08 -25.54 2.90
CA SER A 262 -1.31 -25.47 3.39
C SER A 262 -1.42 -24.83 4.79
N LYS A 263 -0.45 -25.10 5.68
CA LYS A 263 -0.39 -24.53 7.04
C LYS A 263 -0.28 -22.99 7.08
N HIS A 264 0.16 -22.35 5.99
CA HIS A 264 0.29 -20.89 5.91
C HIS A 264 -1.07 -20.22 5.71
N ILE A 265 -2.04 -20.90 5.10
CA ILE A 265 -3.37 -20.35 4.84
C ILE A 265 -4.27 -20.65 6.02
N ARG A 266 -4.69 -19.60 6.72
CA ARG A 266 -5.50 -19.71 7.94
C ARG A 266 -6.58 -18.64 7.97
N ALA A 267 -7.78 -19.02 8.40
CA ALA A 267 -8.88 -18.11 8.69
C ALA A 267 -9.14 -18.09 10.21
N ASN A 268 -9.62 -16.96 10.71
CA ASN A 268 -9.96 -16.82 12.14
C ASN A 268 -11.31 -17.52 12.40
N PRO A 269 -11.39 -18.52 13.30
CA PRO A 269 -12.63 -19.25 13.58
C PRO A 269 -13.79 -18.33 13.98
N LYS A 270 -13.53 -17.30 14.82
CA LYS A 270 -14.56 -16.33 15.24
C LYS A 270 -15.16 -15.56 14.07
N VAL A 271 -14.35 -15.30 13.04
CA VAL A 271 -14.82 -14.62 11.82
C VAL A 271 -15.66 -15.59 10.99
N GLN A 272 -15.30 -16.88 10.93
CA GLN A 272 -16.09 -17.89 10.24
C GLN A 272 -17.46 -18.07 10.91
N GLU A 273 -17.50 -18.20 12.24
CA GLU A 273 -18.73 -18.26 13.04
C GLU A 273 -19.63 -17.04 12.76
N GLU A 274 -19.05 -15.84 12.71
CA GLU A 274 -19.80 -14.62 12.40
C GLU A 274 -20.33 -14.60 10.96
N TYR A 275 -19.55 -15.11 9.99
CA TYR A 275 -20.04 -15.28 8.61
C TYR A 275 -21.22 -16.26 8.52
N GLU A 276 -21.19 -17.34 9.29
CA GLU A 276 -22.28 -18.32 9.37
C GLU A 276 -23.53 -17.68 9.99
N ARG A 277 -23.38 -17.02 11.14
CA ARG A 277 -24.47 -16.27 11.79
C ARG A 277 -25.11 -15.26 10.84
N LEU A 278 -24.31 -14.49 10.09
CA LEU A 278 -24.82 -13.52 9.13
C LEU A 278 -25.56 -14.19 7.96
N ARG A 279 -25.10 -15.34 7.46
CA ARG A 279 -25.80 -16.08 6.39
C ARG A 279 -27.15 -16.61 6.85
N GLU A 280 -27.25 -17.04 8.11
CA GLU A 280 -28.49 -17.52 8.71
C GLU A 280 -29.45 -16.36 9.03
N THR A 281 -28.94 -15.25 9.56
CA THR A 281 -29.76 -14.11 10.02
C THR A 281 -30.17 -13.18 8.88
N SER A 282 -29.36 -13.10 7.82
CA SER A 282 -29.56 -12.20 6.69
C SER A 282 -29.93 -12.97 5.41
N SER A 283 -30.81 -13.96 5.53
CA SER A 283 -31.47 -14.52 4.36
C SER A 283 -32.25 -13.39 3.67
N LEU A 284 -31.77 -12.98 2.50
CA LEU A 284 -32.59 -12.22 1.57
C LEU A 284 -33.70 -13.19 1.13
N HIS A 285 -34.82 -13.18 1.84
CA HIS A 285 -36.04 -13.75 1.31
C HIS A 285 -36.39 -12.92 0.08
N PRO A 286 -36.44 -13.51 -1.13
CA PRO A 286 -37.02 -12.83 -2.26
C PRO A 286 -38.53 -12.75 -2.01
N ASP A 287 -38.97 -11.83 -1.13
CA ASP A 287 -40.35 -11.39 -1.05
C ASP A 287 -40.64 -10.46 -2.26
N ILE A 288 -40.37 -10.96 -3.45
CA ILE A 288 -40.92 -10.40 -4.68
C ILE A 288 -42.11 -11.27 -5.05
N THR A 289 -43.14 -11.20 -4.21
CA THR A 289 -44.52 -11.58 -4.57
C THR A 289 -45.31 -10.39 -5.09
N THR A 290 -44.65 -9.27 -5.39
CA THR A 290 -45.22 -8.21 -6.23
C THR A 290 -45.04 -8.59 -7.69
N ASP A 291 -46.16 -8.73 -8.41
CA ASP A 291 -46.21 -8.92 -9.86
C ASP A 291 -45.27 -7.96 -10.59
N LEU A 292 -44.06 -8.43 -10.89
CA LEU A 292 -43.06 -7.69 -11.69
C LEU A 292 -43.54 -7.47 -13.14
N CYS A 293 -44.64 -8.10 -13.55
CA CYS A 293 -45.23 -7.99 -14.88
C CYS A 293 -45.78 -6.58 -15.21
N ASN A 294 -45.96 -5.70 -14.22
CA ASN A 294 -46.51 -4.34 -14.42
C ASN A 294 -45.55 -3.20 -14.02
N ILE A 295 -44.26 -3.49 -13.81
CA ILE A 295 -43.29 -2.48 -13.39
C ILE A 295 -42.38 -2.11 -14.57
N GLU A 296 -42.56 -0.92 -15.15
CA GLU A 296 -41.70 -0.40 -16.24
C GLU A 296 -40.25 -0.15 -15.78
N THR A 297 -40.01 0.04 -14.48
CA THR A 297 -38.68 0.30 -13.92
C THR A 297 -38.50 -0.32 -12.52
N VAL A 298 -37.55 -1.25 -12.40
CA VAL A 298 -37.14 -1.83 -11.11
C VAL A 298 -35.98 -1.00 -10.53
N SER A 299 -36.17 -0.44 -9.33
CA SER A 299 -35.09 0.21 -8.58
C SER A 299 -34.47 -0.78 -7.60
N ILE A 300 -33.26 -1.25 -7.90
CA ILE A 300 -32.49 -2.13 -7.00
C ILE A 300 -31.60 -1.26 -6.13
N CYS A 301 -31.84 -1.27 -4.82
CA CYS A 301 -31.02 -0.55 -3.84
C CYS A 301 -29.94 -1.49 -3.30
N LEU A 302 -28.68 -1.27 -3.66
CA LEU A 302 -27.56 -2.11 -3.26
C LEU A 302 -26.75 -1.43 -2.16
N LEU A 303 -26.82 -1.97 -0.95
CA LEU A 303 -26.01 -1.51 0.19
C LEU A 303 -24.56 -2.04 0.03
N ASN A 304 -23.57 -1.16 0.16
CA ASN A 304 -22.12 -1.44 0.08
C ASN A 304 -21.53 -1.78 -1.31
N ILE A 305 -21.90 -1.03 -2.34
CA ILE A 305 -21.19 -1.08 -3.64
C ILE A 305 -20.03 -0.09 -3.69
N ARG A 306 -18.81 -0.59 -3.94
CA ARG A 306 -17.64 0.25 -4.24
C ARG A 306 -17.68 0.86 -5.65
N SER A 307 -18.30 0.19 -6.62
CA SER A 307 -18.59 0.73 -7.96
C SER A 307 -19.67 -0.10 -8.67
N PHE A 308 -20.75 0.55 -9.14
CA PHE A 308 -21.72 -0.04 -10.07
C PHE A 308 -21.31 0.35 -11.49
N LYS A 309 -21.06 -0.62 -12.37
CA LYS A 309 -20.94 -0.34 -13.82
C LYS A 309 -22.23 -0.88 -14.43
N ASN A 310 -22.93 -0.04 -15.21
CA ASN A 310 -24.11 -0.45 -15.98
C ASN A 310 -23.68 -1.57 -16.95
N THR A 311 -23.83 -2.82 -16.53
CA THR A 311 -23.93 -3.92 -17.47
C THR A 311 -25.37 -3.89 -17.94
N VAL A 312 -25.59 -3.45 -19.17
CA VAL A 312 -26.90 -3.64 -19.82
C VAL A 312 -27.08 -5.14 -19.92
N LEU A 313 -27.90 -5.71 -19.04
CA LEU A 313 -28.46 -7.03 -19.24
C LEU A 313 -29.38 -6.88 -20.45
N THR A 314 -28.93 -7.41 -21.58
CA THR A 314 -29.78 -7.64 -22.76
C THR A 314 -30.44 -8.98 -22.62
#